data_AF-A0A7R8W205-F1
#
_entry.id   AF-A0A7R8W205-F1
#
_cell.length_a   1.000
_cell.length_b   1.000
_cell.length_c   1.000
_cell.angle_alpha   90.00
_cell.angle_beta   90.00
_cell.angle_gamma   90.00
#
_symmetry.space_group_name_H-M   'P 1'
#
loop_
_entity.id
_entity.type
_entity.pdbx_description
1 polymer ?
#
loop_
_entity_poly.entity_id
_entity_poly.type
_entity_poly.pdbx_seq_one_letter_code
_entity_poly.pdbx_strand_id
1 'polypeptide(L)'
;YEQLERKRREEREGKMRERMKEKEGAGLRREFWVHPEGGRRLHITTSTLQEHRRAIDSEEEELAGLSSAEVSSHDPLPACGAVNKRFVISYLNVQGKLFTKIGMETFQESAVQMLREFRALLQHSPVPLNANRFLQLLALNMFAIENTQPK
;
A
#
# COMPACT_ATOMS: atom_id res chain seq x y z
N TYR A 1 16.47 -52.46 1.24
CA TYR A 1 16.52 -51.36 0.25
C TYR A 1 15.76 -50.12 0.74
N GLU A 2 14.53 -50.25 1.25
CA GLU A 2 13.74 -49.09 1.74
C GLU A 2 14.37 -48.30 2.90
N GLN A 3 15.04 -48.96 3.85
CA GLN A 3 15.67 -48.27 4.98
C GLN A 3 16.85 -47.37 4.57
N LEU A 4 17.55 -47.71 3.48
CA LEU A 4 18.67 -46.94 2.97
C LEU A 4 18.19 -45.67 2.25
N GLU A 5 17.07 -45.76 1.53
CA GLU A 5 16.45 -44.60 0.88
C GLU A 5 15.84 -43.63 1.90
N ARG A 6 15.22 -44.15 2.96
CA ARG A 6 14.69 -43.34 4.06
C ARG A 6 15.79 -42.57 4.78
N LYS A 7 16.91 -43.24 5.09
CA LYS A 7 18.10 -42.61 5.68
C LYS A 7 18.69 -41.51 4.79
N ARG A 8 18.72 -41.73 3.46
CA ARG A 8 19.22 -40.74 2.50
C ARG A 8 18.29 -39.53 2.31
N ARG A 9 16.99 -39.71 2.53
CA ARG A 9 16.00 -38.62 2.51
C ARG A 9 16.08 -37.77 3.78
N GLU A 10 16.18 -38.41 4.95
CA GLU A 10 16.35 -37.73 6.24
C GLU A 10 17.66 -36.94 6.29
N GLU A 11 18.74 -37.46 5.70
CA GLU A 11 20.03 -36.75 5.60
C GLU A 11 19.94 -35.50 4.72
N ARG A 12 19.17 -35.54 3.62
CA ARG A 12 18.94 -34.37 2.75
C ARG A 12 18.07 -33.32 3.41
N GLU A 13 17.02 -33.74 4.11
CA GLU A 13 16.12 -32.85 4.84
C GLU A 13 16.84 -32.22 6.06
N GLY A 14 17.72 -32.97 6.72
CA GLY A 14 18.60 -32.45 7.78
C GLY A 14 19.58 -31.39 7.26
N LYS A 15 20.26 -31.66 6.15
CA LYS A 15 21.18 -30.69 5.51
C LYS A 15 20.46 -29.42 5.04
N MET A 16 19.21 -29.53 4.61
CA MET A 16 18.40 -28.38 4.20
C MET A 16 17.97 -27.54 5.41
N ARG A 17 17.59 -28.17 6.53
CA ARG A 17 17.25 -27.49 7.79
C ARG A 17 18.46 -26.80 8.43
N GLU A 18 19.64 -27.40 8.37
CA GLU A 18 20.88 -26.74 8.83
C GLU A 18 21.25 -25.53 7.97
N ARG A 19 21.11 -25.61 6.64
CA ARG A 19 21.32 -24.46 5.75
C ARG A 19 20.32 -23.32 5.98
N MET A 20 19.09 -23.61 6.41
CA MET A 20 18.13 -22.58 6.82
C MET A 20 18.54 -21.92 8.14
N LYS A 21 18.99 -22.69 9.13
CA LYS A 21 19.49 -22.17 10.41
C LYS A 21 20.77 -21.34 10.26
N GLU A 22 21.66 -21.73 9.35
CA GLU A 22 22.89 -20.98 9.05
C GLU A 22 22.59 -19.63 8.37
N LYS A 23 21.53 -19.57 7.54
CA LYS A 23 21.04 -18.33 6.93
C LYS A 23 20.30 -17.39 7.91
N GLU A 24 19.76 -17.90 9.01
CA GLU A 24 19.23 -17.08 10.10
C GLU A 24 20.32 -16.57 11.05
N GLY A 25 21.51 -17.17 11.04
CA GLY A 25 22.62 -16.87 11.96
C GLY A 25 23.65 -15.86 11.46
N ALA A 26 23.67 -15.52 10.17
CA ALA A 26 24.68 -14.63 9.59
C ALA A 26 24.09 -13.25 9.25
N GLY A 27 24.12 -12.34 10.23
CA GLY A 27 24.08 -10.89 9.94
C GLY A 27 22.92 -10.07 10.49
N LEU A 28 22.03 -10.62 11.33
CA LEU A 28 21.06 -9.75 12.02
C LEU A 28 21.69 -9.15 13.29
N ARG A 29 21.94 -7.85 13.23
CA ARG A 29 22.27 -6.99 14.36
C ARG A 29 21.28 -7.27 15.50
N ARG A 30 21.78 -7.78 16.64
CA ARG A 30 20.97 -7.97 17.85
C ARG A 30 20.81 -6.64 18.55
N GLU A 31 19.66 -6.00 18.35
CA GLU A 31 19.30 -4.80 19.07
C GLU A 31 18.53 -5.18 20.34
N PHE A 32 18.97 -4.69 21.49
CA PHE A 32 18.24 -4.81 22.75
C PHE A 32 17.97 -3.41 23.29
N TRP A 33 16.71 -3.16 23.65
CA TRP A 33 16.30 -1.91 24.28
C TRP A 33 16.31 -2.09 25.80
N VAL A 34 17.11 -1.29 26.50
CA VAL A 34 17.13 -1.22 27.97
C VAL A 34 16.35 0.01 28.39
N HIS A 35 15.17 -0.19 28.96
CA HIS A 35 14.41 0.89 29.58
C HIS A 35 14.97 1.18 30.98
N PRO A 36 15.26 2.44 31.35
CA PRO A 36 15.88 2.78 32.63
C PRO A 36 15.00 2.46 33.86
N GLU A 37 13.69 2.21 33.69
CA GLU A 37 12.76 1.99 34.81
C GLU A 37 11.94 0.68 34.75
N GLY A 38 12.47 -0.37 34.11
CA GLY A 38 11.90 -1.73 34.29
C GLY A 38 10.48 -1.96 33.74
N GLY A 39 10.06 -1.20 32.72
CA GLY A 39 8.76 -1.38 32.04
C GLY A 39 8.70 -2.64 31.17
N ARG A 40 7.54 -3.33 31.17
CA ARG A 40 7.32 -4.62 30.49
C ARG A 40 7.54 -4.55 28.98
N ARG A 41 8.22 -5.56 28.43
CA ARG A 41 8.46 -5.77 27.00
C ARG A 41 7.15 -6.01 26.24
N LEU A 42 6.75 -5.08 25.38
CA LEU A 42 5.75 -5.33 24.34
C LEU A 42 6.49 -5.88 23.10
N HIS A 43 6.33 -7.18 22.86
CA HIS A 43 6.85 -7.85 21.66
C HIS A 43 5.88 -7.57 20.49
N ILE A 44 6.04 -6.42 19.82
CA ILE A 44 5.37 -6.15 18.55
C ILE A 44 6.18 -6.82 17.45
N THR A 45 5.59 -7.79 16.76
CA THR A 45 6.22 -8.52 15.66
C THR A 45 6.26 -7.65 14.40
N THR A 46 7.46 -7.32 13.95
CA THR A 46 7.83 -6.50 12.78
C THR A 46 7.25 -6.96 11.43
N SER A 47 6.68 -8.17 11.35
CA SER A 47 6.23 -8.80 10.10
C SER A 47 5.05 -8.09 9.43
N THR A 48 4.06 -7.62 10.20
CA THR A 48 2.84 -7.00 9.64
C THR A 48 3.10 -5.61 9.08
N LEU A 49 4.00 -4.83 9.71
CA LEU A 49 4.45 -3.55 9.18
C LEU A 49 5.24 -3.70 7.88
N GLN A 50 6.02 -4.77 7.76
CA GLN A 50 6.82 -5.04 6.56
C GLN A 50 5.95 -5.49 5.38
N GLU A 51 4.89 -6.26 5.63
CA GLU A 51 3.92 -6.69 4.62
C GLU A 51 3.07 -5.52 4.11
N HIS A 52 2.57 -4.67 5.01
CA HIS A 52 1.83 -3.48 4.64
C HIS A 52 2.68 -2.51 3.80
N ARG A 53 3.96 -2.35 4.14
CA ARG A 53 4.88 -1.51 3.36
C ARG A 53 5.15 -2.06 1.96
N ARG A 54 5.29 -3.38 1.82
CA ARG A 54 5.44 -4.03 0.49
C ARG A 54 4.19 -3.88 -0.37
N ALA A 55 3.00 -3.98 0.22
CA ALA A 55 1.75 -3.77 -0.51
C ALA A 55 1.65 -2.33 -1.04
N ILE A 56 1.98 -1.35 -0.20
CA ILE A 56 2.05 0.07 -0.58
C ILE A 56 3.04 0.29 -1.74
N ASP A 57 4.25 -0.25 -1.64
CA ASP A 57 5.29 -0.10 -2.66
C ASP A 57 4.82 -0.72 -4.00
N SER A 58 4.11 -1.86 -3.95
CA SER A 58 3.53 -2.51 -5.13
C SER A 58 2.42 -1.68 -5.80
N GLU A 59 1.54 -1.04 -5.03
CA GLU A 59 0.49 -0.18 -5.56
C GLU A 59 1.07 1.10 -6.19
N GLU A 60 2.14 1.64 -5.59
CA GLU A 60 2.87 2.80 -6.14
C GLU A 60 3.57 2.45 -7.47
N GLU A 61 4.15 1.26 -7.58
CA GLU A 61 4.72 0.75 -8.83
C GLU A 61 3.64 0.53 -9.91
N GLU A 62 2.46 0.01 -9.54
CA GLU A 62 1.34 -0.14 -10.47
C GLU A 62 0.84 1.22 -10.97
N LEU A 63 0.68 2.19 -10.06
CA LEU A 63 0.30 3.57 -10.41
C LEU A 63 1.35 4.23 -11.32
N ALA A 64 2.64 4.00 -11.04
CA ALA A 64 3.74 4.47 -11.87
C ALA A 64 3.80 3.77 -13.24
N GLY A 65 3.36 2.51 -13.34
CA GLY A 65 3.22 1.79 -14.61
C GLY A 65 2.04 2.31 -15.44
N LEU A 66 0.90 2.57 -14.79
CA LEU A 66 -0.27 3.20 -15.39
C LEU A 66 -0.01 4.65 -15.79
N SER A 67 0.84 5.36 -15.05
CA SER A 67 1.35 6.65 -15.48
C SER A 67 2.30 6.42 -16.67
N SER A 68 3.43 5.74 -16.51
CA SER A 68 4.53 5.64 -17.52
C SER A 68 4.20 4.99 -18.87
N ALA A 69 3.07 4.28 -19.02
CA ALA A 69 2.64 3.69 -20.30
C ALA A 69 2.36 4.72 -21.43
N GLU A 70 2.58 6.02 -21.15
CA GLU A 70 2.50 7.17 -22.06
C GLU A 70 3.49 7.11 -23.25
N VAL A 71 4.63 6.42 -23.10
CA VAL A 71 5.79 6.66 -23.98
C VAL A 71 5.90 5.65 -25.14
N SER A 72 5.13 4.56 -25.14
CA SER A 72 5.20 3.52 -26.18
C SER A 72 4.02 3.58 -27.16
N SER A 73 4.22 4.32 -28.26
CA SER A 73 3.66 4.10 -29.61
C SER A 73 2.13 3.94 -29.80
N HIS A 74 1.59 4.94 -30.54
CA HIS A 74 0.47 4.89 -31.51
C HIS A 74 -1.00 5.04 -31.05
N ASP A 75 -1.38 4.99 -29.77
CA ASP A 75 -2.74 5.43 -29.37
C ASP A 75 -2.78 5.95 -27.91
N PRO A 76 -2.88 7.28 -27.65
CA PRO A 76 -2.65 7.87 -26.31
C PRO A 76 -3.78 7.69 -25.28
N LEU A 77 -4.83 6.94 -25.59
CA LEU A 77 -6.11 7.05 -24.87
C LEU A 77 -6.32 6.18 -23.60
N PRO A 78 -5.64 5.04 -23.35
CA PRO A 78 -6.07 4.14 -22.26
C PRO A 78 -5.43 4.37 -20.88
N ALA A 79 -4.17 4.83 -20.80
CA ALA A 79 -3.40 4.81 -19.55
C ALA A 79 -3.77 5.96 -18.57
N CYS A 80 -3.74 7.20 -19.04
CA CYS A 80 -4.22 8.38 -18.30
C CYS A 80 -5.71 8.25 -17.92
N GLY A 81 -6.51 7.61 -18.78
CA GLY A 81 -7.92 7.33 -18.52
C GLY A 81 -8.14 6.34 -17.37
N ALA A 82 -7.23 5.38 -17.19
CA ALA A 82 -7.29 4.39 -16.11
C ALA A 82 -7.02 5.03 -14.73
N VAL A 83 -5.99 5.88 -14.61
CA VAL A 83 -5.67 6.60 -13.37
C VAL A 83 -6.81 7.56 -12.97
N ASN A 84 -7.34 8.32 -13.94
CA ASN A 84 -8.47 9.23 -13.68
C ASN A 84 -9.73 8.48 -13.22
N LYS A 85 -10.05 7.34 -13.85
CA LYS A 85 -11.18 6.50 -13.43
C LYS A 85 -11.00 5.97 -12.01
N ARG A 86 -9.80 5.49 -11.66
CA ARG A 86 -9.49 5.04 -10.29
C ARG A 86 -9.69 6.16 -9.29
N PHE A 87 -9.09 7.32 -9.54
CA PHE A 87 -9.24 8.50 -8.70
C PHE A 87 -10.72 8.89 -8.48
N VAL A 88 -11.53 8.93 -9.54
CA VAL A 88 -12.95 9.31 -9.39
C VAL A 88 -13.71 8.31 -8.51
N ILE A 89 -13.45 7.00 -8.66
CA ILE A 89 -14.09 5.95 -7.86
C ILE A 89 -13.66 6.06 -6.39
N SER A 90 -12.35 6.18 -6.12
CA SER A 90 -11.83 6.29 -4.75
C SER A 90 -12.29 7.58 -4.08
N TYR A 91 -12.34 8.70 -4.81
CA TYR A 91 -12.85 9.98 -4.33
C TYR A 91 -14.32 9.89 -3.91
N LEU A 92 -15.18 9.29 -4.75
CA LEU A 92 -16.59 9.10 -4.40
C LEU A 92 -16.79 8.15 -3.22
N ASN A 93 -15.96 7.11 -3.09
CA ASN A 93 -15.99 6.23 -1.92
C ASN A 93 -15.66 6.99 -0.63
N VAL A 94 -14.59 7.79 -0.62
CA VAL A 94 -14.19 8.62 0.52
C VAL A 94 -15.28 9.64 0.88
N GLN A 95 -15.85 10.32 -0.11
CA GLN A 95 -16.98 11.24 0.08
C GLN A 95 -18.21 10.53 0.65
N GLY A 96 -18.52 9.33 0.15
CA GLY A 96 -19.62 8.49 0.65
C GLY A 96 -19.44 8.13 2.13
N LYS A 97 -18.23 7.76 2.55
CA LYS A 97 -17.89 7.50 3.96
C LYS A 97 -18.09 8.75 4.83
N LEU A 98 -17.62 9.92 4.37
CA LEU A 98 -17.79 11.18 5.10
C LEU A 98 -19.26 11.60 5.25
N PHE A 99 -20.06 11.40 4.21
CA PHE A 99 -21.47 11.76 4.18
C PHE A 99 -22.34 10.82 5.02
N THR A 100 -22.17 9.51 4.84
CA THR A 100 -23.01 8.48 5.49
C THR A 100 -22.56 8.11 6.90
N LYS A 101 -21.29 8.40 7.25
CA LYS A 101 -20.61 7.93 8.47
C LYS A 101 -20.45 6.41 8.57
N ILE A 102 -20.67 5.68 7.47
CA ILE A 102 -20.52 4.23 7.40
C ILE A 102 -19.13 3.90 6.83
N GLY A 103 -18.48 2.86 7.35
CA GLY A 103 -17.17 2.41 6.85
C GLY A 103 -16.00 3.30 7.29
N MET A 104 -16.15 4.02 8.41
CA MET A 104 -15.14 4.94 8.93
C MET A 104 -13.90 4.22 9.46
N GLU A 105 -14.01 2.95 9.84
CA GLU A 105 -12.91 2.08 10.25
C GLU A 105 -11.86 1.87 9.16
N THR A 106 -12.24 2.02 7.88
CA THR A 106 -11.34 1.96 6.72
C THR A 106 -11.20 3.31 6.01
N PHE A 107 -11.68 4.41 6.61
CA PHE A 107 -11.65 5.73 5.98
C PHE A 107 -10.23 6.20 5.68
N GLN A 108 -9.33 6.10 6.66
CA GLN A 108 -7.97 6.60 6.53
C GLN A 108 -7.21 5.91 5.40
N GLU A 109 -7.33 4.59 5.29
CA GLU A 109 -6.71 3.81 4.21
C GLU A 109 -7.27 4.21 2.84
N SER A 110 -8.59 4.32 2.71
CA SER A 110 -9.22 4.76 1.46
C SER A 110 -8.83 6.20 1.06
N ALA A 111 -8.70 7.10 2.03
CA ALA A 111 -8.28 8.47 1.80
C ALA A 111 -6.81 8.57 1.35
N VAL A 112 -5.92 7.79 1.96
CA VAL A 112 -4.52 7.71 1.54
C VAL A 112 -4.42 7.19 0.10
N GLN A 113 -5.15 6.13 -0.24
CA GLN A 113 -5.16 5.58 -1.60
C GLN A 113 -5.67 6.58 -2.63
N MET A 114 -6.80 7.25 -2.35
CA MET A 114 -7.34 8.32 -3.19
C MET A 114 -6.32 9.44 -3.42
N LEU A 115 -5.56 9.84 -2.39
CA LEU A 115 -4.53 10.88 -2.52
C LEU A 115 -3.35 10.43 -3.37
N ARG A 116 -2.96 9.14 -3.35
CA ARG A 116 -1.92 8.60 -4.24
C ARG A 116 -2.36 8.66 -5.70
N GLU A 117 -3.60 8.24 -5.97
CA GLU A 117 -4.19 8.30 -7.31
C GLU A 117 -4.30 9.74 -7.81
N PHE A 118 -4.71 10.68 -6.95
CA PHE A 118 -4.75 12.10 -7.29
C PHE A 118 -3.35 12.66 -7.58
N ARG A 119 -2.34 12.27 -6.79
CA ARG A 119 -0.95 12.66 -7.03
C ARG A 119 -0.44 12.15 -8.39
N ALA A 120 -0.67 10.88 -8.70
CA ALA A 120 -0.32 10.30 -9.99
C ALA A 120 -1.03 11.05 -11.14
N LEU A 121 -2.30 11.38 -10.96
CA LEU A 121 -3.07 12.15 -11.94
C LEU A 121 -2.48 13.54 -12.21
N LEU A 122 -1.98 14.22 -11.16
CA LEU A 122 -1.36 15.54 -11.25
C LEU A 122 0.05 15.53 -11.87
N GLN A 123 0.70 14.37 -11.97
CA GLN A 123 2.03 14.24 -12.58
C GLN A 123 1.97 14.26 -14.11
N HIS A 124 0.80 14.04 -14.71
CA HIS A 124 0.62 14.13 -16.16
C HIS A 124 0.66 15.58 -16.67
N SER A 125 1.26 15.77 -17.84
CA SER A 125 1.31 17.05 -18.54
C SER A 125 0.82 16.92 -19.99
N PRO A 126 -0.27 17.60 -20.38
CA PRO A 126 -1.10 18.47 -19.55
C PRO A 126 -1.92 17.67 -18.53
N VAL A 127 -2.21 18.29 -17.38
CA VAL A 127 -3.03 17.64 -16.34
C VAL A 127 -4.40 17.28 -16.92
N PRO A 128 -4.87 16.03 -16.78
CA PRO A 128 -6.12 15.53 -17.38
C PRO A 128 -7.38 16.00 -16.60
N LEU A 129 -7.33 17.17 -15.98
CA LEU A 129 -8.42 17.82 -15.28
C LEU A 129 -8.51 19.27 -15.71
N ASN A 130 -9.70 19.70 -16.14
CA ASN A 130 -9.96 21.10 -16.43
C ASN A 130 -10.31 21.90 -15.15
N ALA A 131 -10.27 23.24 -15.25
CA ALA A 131 -10.55 24.12 -14.11
C ALA A 131 -11.93 23.86 -13.46
N ASN A 132 -12.95 23.55 -14.27
CA ASN A 132 -14.29 23.22 -13.77
C ASN A 132 -14.28 21.96 -12.90
N ARG A 133 -13.50 20.93 -13.27
CA ARG A 133 -13.35 19.72 -12.44
C ARG A 133 -12.66 20.03 -11.12
N PHE A 134 -11.62 20.85 -11.11
CA PHE A 134 -10.99 21.27 -9.86
C PHE A 134 -11.94 22.04 -8.93
N LEU A 135 -12.75 22.96 -9.50
CA LEU A 135 -13.77 23.68 -8.74
C LEU A 135 -14.82 22.73 -8.14
N GLN A 136 -15.25 21.71 -8.89
CA GLN A 136 -16.19 20.70 -8.38
C GLN A 136 -15.60 19.89 -7.23
N LEU A 137 -14.35 19.41 -7.35
CA LEU A 137 -13.66 18.68 -6.29
C LEU A 137 -13.51 19.56 -5.04
N LEU A 138 -13.11 20.82 -5.21
CA LEU A 138 -12.97 21.76 -4.11
C LEU A 138 -14.32 22.05 -3.43
N ALA A 139 -15.38 22.27 -4.20
CA ALA A 139 -16.72 22.51 -3.68
C ALA A 139 -17.22 21.32 -2.85
N LEU A 140 -16.99 20.09 -3.33
CA LEU A 140 -17.33 18.87 -2.59
C LEU A 140 -16.51 18.71 -1.31
N ASN A 141 -15.22 19.05 -1.34
CA ASN A 141 -14.38 19.06 -0.13
C ASN A 141 -14.88 20.07 0.91
N MET A 142 -15.21 21.30 0.47
CA MET A 142 -15.77 22.33 1.35
C MET A 142 -17.12 21.89 1.94
N PHE A 143 -18.00 21.31 1.13
CA PHE A 143 -19.28 20.75 1.59
C PHE A 143 -19.08 19.63 2.62
N ALA A 144 -18.13 18.72 2.40
CA ALA A 144 -17.85 17.63 3.32
C ALA A 144 -17.37 18.12 4.68
N ILE A 145 -16.50 19.14 4.71
CA ILE A 145 -16.04 19.76 5.97
C ILE A 145 -17.25 20.30 6.75
N GLU A 146 -18.11 21.09 6.10
CA GLU A 146 -19.30 21.65 6.74
C GLU A 146 -20.24 20.58 7.28
N ASN A 147 -20.53 19.56 6.47
CA ASN A 147 -21.44 18.48 6.82
C ASN A 147 -20.87 17.49 7.86
N THR A 148 -19.56 17.53 8.13
CA THR A 148 -18.91 16.66 9.11
C THR A 148 -18.62 17.34 10.45
N GLN A 149 -18.96 18.62 10.60
CA GLN A 149 -18.78 19.31 11.87
C GLN A 149 -19.61 18.65 13.00
N PRO A 150 -19.04 18.52 14.21
CA PRO A 150 -19.82 18.13 15.38
C PRO A 150 -20.85 19.22 15.69
N LYS A 151 -22.10 18.81 15.88
CA LYS A 151 -23.20 19.70 16.28
C LYS A 151 -23.22 19.90 17.79
#